data_AF-A0A3S4XE40-F1
#
_entry.id   AF-A0A3S4XE40-F1
#
_cell.length_a   1.000
_cell.length_b   1.000
_cell.length_c   1.000
_cell.angle_alpha   90.00
_cell.angle_beta   90.00
_cell.angle_gamma   90.00
#
_symmetry.space_group_name_H-M   'P 1'
#
loop_
_entity.id
_entity.type
_entity.pdbx_description
1 polymer ?
#
loop_
_entity_poly.entity_id
_entity_poly.type
_entity_poly.pdbx_seq_one_letter_code
_entity_poly.pdbx_strand_id
1 'polypeptide(L)'
;MSKGIDQVAAQAGIAADYINAHGQRQAISPETKRKLLAAMNPASLQPSTAPLPQVKVFYQGNPVALPLGEKVSFSGYCCARMVASKKAVPVRIKP
;
A
#
# COMPACT_ATOMS: atom_id res chain seq x y z
N MET A 1 -3.12 15.76 24.51
CA MET A 1 -4.42 15.40 23.91
C MET A 1 -4.30 15.47 22.38
N SER A 2 -3.88 14.38 21.72
CA SER A 2 -3.68 14.32 20.26
C SER A 2 -3.78 12.92 19.66
N LYS A 3 -4.24 11.92 20.44
CA LYS A 3 -4.17 10.50 20.05
C LYS A 3 -4.84 10.20 18.70
N GLY A 4 -5.92 10.92 18.37
CA GLY A 4 -6.62 10.80 17.09
C GLY A 4 -5.79 11.29 15.90
N ILE A 5 -5.14 12.46 16.00
CA ILE A 5 -4.32 12.97 14.89
C ILE A 5 -3.07 12.11 14.68
N ASP A 6 -2.52 11.53 15.75
CA ASP A 6 -1.36 10.64 15.66
C ASP A 6 -1.73 9.32 14.99
N GLN A 7 -2.93 8.78 15.27
CA GLN A 7 -3.43 7.55 14.63
C GLN A 7 -3.75 7.76 13.15
N VAL A 8 -4.39 8.88 12.80
CA VAL A 8 -4.70 9.21 11.40
C VAL A 8 -3.41 9.50 10.62
N ALA A 9 -2.45 10.20 11.22
CA ALA A 9 -1.13 10.41 10.62
C ALA A 9 -0.40 9.07 10.36
N ALA A 10 -0.45 8.14 11.32
CA ALA A 10 0.15 6.81 11.14
C ALA A 10 -0.51 6.01 10.01
N GLN A 11 -1.84 6.06 9.89
CA GLN A 11 -2.57 5.42 8.78
C GLN A 11 -2.22 6.03 7.43
N ALA A 12 -1.94 7.32 7.41
CA ALA A 12 -1.49 8.06 6.23
C ALA A 12 -0.02 7.76 5.87
N GLY A 13 0.71 6.98 6.67
CA GLY A 13 2.14 6.71 6.47
C GLY A 13 3.05 7.87 6.91
N ILE A 14 2.54 8.82 7.70
CA ILE A 14 3.35 9.88 8.30
C ILE A 14 4.04 9.33 9.56
N ALA A 15 5.37 9.34 9.55
CA ALA A 15 6.18 8.89 10.70
C ALA A 15 5.99 9.79 11.93
N ALA A 16 6.14 9.22 13.14
CA ALA A 16 6.04 9.97 14.39
C ALA A 16 7.33 10.77 14.71
N ASP A 17 8.48 10.21 14.33
CA ASP A 17 9.82 10.70 14.60
C ASP A 17 10.76 10.41 13.41
N TYR A 18 11.84 11.18 13.33
CA TYR A 18 12.88 11.03 12.31
C TYR A 18 14.26 11.27 12.90
N ILE A 19 15.30 10.83 12.18
CA ILE A 19 16.69 11.13 12.51
C ILE A 19 17.08 12.42 11.82
N ASN A 20 17.45 13.45 12.59
CA ASN A 20 17.90 14.73 12.03
C ASN A 20 19.33 14.62 11.47
N ALA A 21 19.81 15.67 10.80
CA ALA A 21 21.16 15.70 10.21
C ALA A 21 22.29 15.52 11.24
N HIS A 22 22.01 15.72 12.52
CA HIS A 22 22.94 15.53 13.63
C HIS A 22 22.83 14.11 14.24
N GLY A 23 22.05 13.22 13.65
CA GLY A 23 21.88 11.83 14.12
C GLY A 23 20.94 11.68 15.31
N GLN A 24 20.23 12.73 15.70
CA GLN A 24 19.33 12.71 16.87
C GLN A 24 17.90 12.40 16.44
N ARG A 25 17.19 11.63 17.28
CA ARG A 25 15.75 11.38 17.12
C ARG A 25 14.96 12.64 17.45
N GLN A 26 14.22 13.14 16.47
CA GLN A 26 13.38 14.32 16.60
C GLN A 26 11.93 13.96 16.29
N ALA A 27 11.03 14.26 17.23
CA ALA A 27 9.60 14.05 17.06
C ALA A 27 8.98 15.12 16.15
N ILE A 28 8.04 14.73 15.29
CA ILE A 28 7.29 15.66 14.45
C ILE A 28 6.21 16.35 15.30
N SER A 29 6.16 17.68 15.23
CA SER A 29 5.18 18.47 15.97
C SER A 29 3.74 18.14 15.51
N PRO A 30 2.74 18.22 16.41
CA PRO A 30 1.35 17.93 16.06
C PRO A 30 0.77 18.90 15.02
N GLU A 31 1.29 20.14 14.96
CA GLU A 31 0.88 21.12 13.95
C GLU A 31 1.36 20.72 12.55
N THR A 32 2.62 20.27 12.43
CA THR A 32 3.16 19.77 11.17
C THR A 32 2.41 18.52 10.70
N LYS A 33 2.07 17.59 11.61
CA LYS A 33 1.26 16.40 11.27
C LYS A 33 -0.09 16.79 10.67
N ARG A 34 -0.75 17.82 11.21
CA ARG A 34 -2.04 18.31 10.68
C ARG A 34 -1.89 18.93 9.29
N LYS A 35 -0.85 19.72 9.05
CA LYS A 35 -0.60 20.33 7.73
C LYS A 35 -0.28 19.26 6.68
N LEU A 36 0.52 18.26 7.03
CA LEU A 36 0.81 17.12 6.15
C LEU A 36 -0.44 16.32 5.85
N LEU A 37 -1.26 16.04 6.86
CA LEU A 37 -2.53 15.34 6.67
C LEU A 37 -3.49 16.11 5.75
N ALA A 38 -3.57 17.44 5.90
CA ALA A 38 -4.40 18.29 5.04
C ALA A 38 -3.88 18.37 3.60
N ALA A 39 -2.56 18.22 3.39
CA ALA A 39 -1.97 18.20 2.06
C ALA A 39 -2.13 16.85 1.34
N MET A 40 -2.46 15.78 2.06
CA MET A 40 -2.68 14.46 1.46
C MET A 40 -4.04 14.38 0.77
N ASN A 41 -4.10 13.64 -0.35
CA ASN A 41 -5.35 13.39 -1.04
C ASN A 41 -6.24 12.45 -0.18
N PRO A 42 -7.45 12.84 0.24
CA PRO A 42 -8.32 12.01 1.09
C PRO A 42 -8.69 10.66 0.45
N ALA A 43 -8.61 10.53 -0.88
CA ALA A 43 -8.83 9.27 -1.59
C ALA A 43 -7.74 8.20 -1.31
N SER A 44 -6.55 8.61 -0.87
CA SER A 44 -5.44 7.70 -0.55
C SER A 44 -5.56 7.02 0.82
N LEU A 45 -6.44 7.55 1.67
CA LEU A 45 -6.65 7.05 3.04
C LEU A 45 -7.74 5.97 3.10
N GLN A 46 -8.51 5.78 2.03
CA GLN A 46 -9.57 4.77 2.00
C GLN A 46 -8.99 3.43 1.55
N PRO A 47 -9.16 2.34 2.34
CA PRO A 47 -8.84 1.02 1.86
C PRO A 47 -9.70 0.73 0.62
N SER A 48 -9.07 0.31 -0.47
CA SER A 48 -9.78 0.03 -1.71
C SER A 48 -10.76 -1.11 -1.49
N THR A 49 -12.06 -0.84 -1.62
CA THR A 49 -13.13 -1.86 -1.62
C THR A 49 -13.11 -2.73 -2.88
N ALA A 50 -12.10 -2.57 -3.75
CA ALA A 50 -11.96 -3.37 -4.95
C ALA A 50 -11.57 -4.81 -4.59
N PRO A 51 -12.10 -5.83 -5.29
CA PRO A 51 -11.77 -7.23 -5.03
C PRO A 51 -10.30 -7.57 -5.30
N LEU A 52 -9.62 -6.73 -6.09
CA LEU A 52 -8.19 -6.82 -6.38
C LEU A 52 -7.48 -5.51 -6.06
N PRO A 53 -6.22 -5.55 -5.60
CA PRO A 53 -5.40 -4.37 -5.48
C PRO A 53 -5.20 -3.74 -6.87
N GLN A 54 -5.24 -2.40 -6.94
CA GLN A 54 -5.07 -1.67 -8.21
C GLN A 54 -3.76 -2.00 -8.91
N VAL A 55 -2.67 -2.12 -8.14
CA VAL A 55 -1.35 -2.50 -8.64
C VAL A 55 -0.68 -3.42 -7.62
N LYS A 56 -0.09 -4.51 -8.09
CA LYS A 56 0.71 -5.43 -7.29
C LYS A 56 2.00 -5.75 -8.04
N VAL A 57 3.14 -5.44 -7.42
CA VAL A 57 4.47 -5.67 -8.00
C VAL A 57 5.01 -7.00 -7.50
N PHE A 58 5.57 -7.80 -8.42
CA PHE A 58 6.19 -9.09 -8.12
C PHE A 58 7.58 -9.16 -8.71
N TYR A 59 8.45 -9.93 -8.05
CA TYR A 59 9.76 -10.29 -8.56
C TYR A 59 9.67 -11.59 -9.37
N GLN A 60 10.48 -11.67 -10.43
CA GLN A 60 10.53 -12.86 -11.29
C GLN A 60 10.97 -14.09 -10.49
N GLY A 61 10.37 -15.25 -10.79
CA GLY A 61 10.70 -16.53 -10.15
C GLY A 61 9.94 -16.83 -8.85
N ASN A 62 9.21 -15.87 -8.28
CA ASN A 62 8.41 -16.11 -7.08
C ASN A 62 6.95 -16.43 -7.44
N PRO A 63 6.34 -17.46 -6.82
CA PRO A 63 4.93 -17.75 -7.01
C PRO A 63 4.08 -16.58 -6.51
N VAL A 64 3.15 -16.16 -7.35
CA VAL A 64 2.29 -14.99 -7.12
C VAL A 64 0.97 -15.45 -6.49
N ALA A 65 0.71 -14.99 -5.26
CA ALA A 65 -0.59 -15.10 -4.61
C ALA A 65 -1.23 -13.69 -4.53
N LEU A 66 -2.39 -13.53 -5.15
CA LEU A 66 -3.19 -12.31 -5.05
C LEU A 66 -4.27 -12.53 -3.99
N PRO A 67 -4.28 -11.76 -2.89
CA PRO A 67 -5.38 -11.81 -1.95
C PRO A 67 -6.62 -11.22 -2.62
N LEU A 68 -7.65 -12.04 -2.80
CA LEU A 68 -8.96 -11.60 -3.27
C LEU A 68 -9.77 -11.10 -2.06
N GLY A 69 -10.33 -9.89 -2.20
CA GLY A 69 -11.29 -9.34 -1.24
C GLY A 69 -12.65 -10.03 -1.40
N GLU A 70 -12.99 -10.88 -0.43
CA GLU A 70 -14.29 -11.54 -0.21
C GLU A 70 -14.74 -12.64 -1.19
N LYS A 71 -15.59 -13.54 -0.65
CA LYS A 71 -16.08 -14.82 -1.22
C LYS A 71 -17.00 -14.61 -2.43
N VAL A 72 -16.44 -14.17 -3.54
CA VAL A 72 -17.12 -14.15 -4.83
C VAL A 72 -16.29 -14.91 -5.86
N SER A 73 -16.97 -15.69 -6.69
CA SER A 73 -16.31 -16.41 -7.79
C SER A 73 -15.77 -15.39 -8.79
N PHE A 74 -14.46 -15.17 -8.78
CA PHE A 74 -13.79 -14.21 -9.66
C PHE A 74 -13.23 -14.93 -10.88
N SER A 75 -13.79 -14.64 -12.06
CA SER A 75 -13.23 -15.06 -13.35
C SER A 75 -12.55 -13.86 -14.00
N GLY A 76 -11.22 -13.91 -14.08
CA GLY A 76 -10.40 -12.83 -14.64
C GLY A 76 -9.23 -13.38 -15.44
N TYR A 77 -8.85 -12.65 -16.48
CA TYR A 77 -7.72 -13.00 -17.33
C TYR A 77 -6.60 -11.98 -17.12
N CYS A 78 -5.37 -12.46 -16.91
CA CYS A 78 -4.19 -11.60 -16.88
C CYS A 78 -3.64 -11.46 -18.30
N CYS A 79 -3.82 -10.31 -18.93
CA CYS A 79 -3.20 -10.02 -20.22
C CYS A 79 -1.73 -9.63 -19.99
N ALA A 80 -0.83 -10.59 -20.18
CA ALA A 80 0.61 -10.32 -20.07
C ALA A 80 1.10 -9.61 -21.35
N ARG A 81 1.63 -8.39 -21.21
CA ARG A 81 2.42 -7.76 -22.26
C ARG A 81 3.79 -8.45 -22.29
N MET A 82 3.91 -9.49 -23.11
CA MET A 82 5.17 -10.21 -23.31
C MET A 82 6.20 -9.27 -23.95
N VAL A 83 7.10 -8.70 -23.16
CA VAL A 83 8.48 -8.50 -23.62
C VAL A 83 9.10 -9.90 -23.68
N ALA A 84 9.54 -10.30 -24.86
CA ALA A 84 9.95 -11.66 -25.20
C ALA A 84 10.82 -12.33 -24.13
N SER A 85 10.19 -13.13 -23.25
CA SER A 85 10.86 -14.21 -22.54
C SER A 85 9.85 -15.29 -22.23
N LYS A 86 9.96 -16.38 -23.00
CA LYS A 86 9.11 -17.55 -22.93
C LYS A 86 9.26 -18.19 -21.53
N LYS A 87 8.33 -17.93 -20.62
CA LYS A 87 7.98 -18.87 -19.54
C LYS A 87 6.62 -18.49 -18.97
N ALA A 88 5.63 -19.33 -19.25
CA ALA A 88 4.34 -19.28 -18.57
C ALA A 88 4.59 -19.53 -17.07
N VAL A 89 4.35 -18.50 -16.25
CA VAL A 89 4.39 -18.64 -14.79
C VAL A 89 3.01 -19.09 -14.35
N PRO A 90 2.84 -20.29 -13.75
CA PRO A 90 1.54 -20.73 -13.25
C PRO A 90 1.15 -19.87 -12.04
N VAL A 91 0.12 -19.04 -12.19
CA VAL A 91 -0.51 -18.32 -11.07
C VAL A 91 -1.51 -19.28 -10.44
N ARG A 92 -1.18 -19.78 -9.24
CA ARG A 92 -2.06 -20.68 -8.48
C ARG A 92 -3.02 -19.84 -7.64
N ILE A 93 -4.25 -19.70 -8.13
CA ILE A 93 -5.35 -19.05 -7.40
C ILE A 93 -5.90 -20.08 -6.41
N LYS A 94 -5.78 -19.83 -5.11
CA LYS A 94 -6.41 -20.66 -4.07
C LYS A 94 -7.79 -20.08 -3.72
N PRO A 95 -8.80 -20.94 -3.49
CA PRO A 95 -10.13 -20.54 -3.04
C PRO A 95 -10.11 -20.02 -1.59
#